data_AF-A0A6P0LD72-F1
#
_entry.id   AF-A0A6P0LD72-F1
#
_cell.length_a   1.000
_cell.length_b   1.000
_cell.length_c   1.000
_cell.angle_alpha   90.00
_cell.angle_beta   90.00
_cell.angle_gamma   90.00
#
_symmetry.space_group_name_H-M   'P 1'
#
loop_
_entity.id
_entity.type
_entity.pdbx_description
1 polymer ?
#
loop_
_entity_poly.entity_id
_entity_poly.type
_entity_poly.pdbx_seq_one_letter_code
_entity_poly.pdbx_strand_id
1 'polypeptide(L)'
;MDYIRITDNSLSQLRSVIELQEGRIGNYPWTQADSIAVSTEEKQQLQVIESRLSNTFIDLMNESTIWSRAIYPLLVLAEGDDIEARAEIKLKAQYSKFKLEGMANGGLVKTVAGRVTPPYFLVVEAQKGTEAINPLFKLYGHMLAAAWLNWKRDHSPIEQGYFILMKAKKC
;
A
#
# COMPACT_ATOMS: atom_id res chain seq x y z
N MET A 1 -26.47 -3.73 -4.44
CA MET A 1 -25.04 -4.04 -4.39
C MET A 1 -24.32 -2.71 -4.35
N ASP A 2 -23.71 -2.39 -3.22
CA ASP A 2 -23.21 -1.04 -2.97
C ASP A 2 -21.85 -0.84 -3.63
N TYR A 3 -21.54 0.39 -4.05
CA TYR A 3 -20.25 0.74 -4.63
C TYR A 3 -19.54 1.74 -3.72
N ILE A 4 -18.39 1.34 -3.20
CA ILE A 4 -17.57 2.14 -2.29
C ILE A 4 -16.31 2.54 -3.04
N ARG A 5 -16.12 3.85 -3.22
CA ARG A 5 -14.85 4.39 -3.71
C ARG A 5 -13.95 4.65 -2.51
N ILE A 6 -12.72 4.16 -2.54
CA ILE A 6 -11.72 4.43 -1.51
C ILE A 6 -11.31 5.89 -1.65
N THR A 7 -11.81 6.70 -0.75
CA THR A 7 -11.48 8.12 -0.56
C THR A 7 -11.33 8.38 0.92
N ASP A 8 -10.86 9.58 1.28
CA ASP A 8 -10.65 9.98 2.67
C ASP A 8 -11.95 9.93 3.49
N ASN A 9 -13.12 10.08 2.84
CA ASN A 9 -14.44 10.08 3.48
C ASN A 9 -15.17 8.72 3.48
N SER A 10 -14.54 7.65 3.01
CA SER A 10 -15.22 6.35 2.82
C SER A 10 -15.54 5.58 4.12
N LEU A 11 -15.14 6.10 5.30
CA LEU A 11 -15.21 5.37 6.57
C LEU A 11 -16.61 4.89 6.96
N SER A 12 -17.62 5.76 6.87
CA SER A 12 -18.98 5.41 7.30
C SER A 12 -19.56 4.27 6.45
N GLN A 13 -19.25 4.29 5.16
CA GLN A 13 -19.62 3.25 4.19
C GLN A 13 -18.82 1.96 4.42
N LEU A 14 -17.53 2.05 4.74
CA LEU A 14 -16.74 0.87 5.10
C LEU A 14 -17.27 0.24 6.39
N ARG A 15 -17.47 1.00 7.47
CA ARG A 15 -17.96 0.48 8.76
C ARG A 15 -19.36 -0.15 8.70
N SER A 16 -20.20 0.26 7.75
CA SER A 16 -21.50 -0.38 7.56
C SER A 16 -21.35 -1.82 7.04
N VAL A 17 -20.28 -2.11 6.29
CA VAL A 17 -20.07 -3.40 5.60
C VAL A 17 -18.93 -4.25 6.17
N ILE A 18 -17.99 -3.66 6.92
CA ILE A 18 -16.83 -4.36 7.50
C ILE A 18 -16.78 -4.28 9.02
N GLU A 19 -16.21 -5.32 9.62
CA GLU A 19 -15.72 -5.35 11.00
C GLU A 19 -14.20 -5.34 10.98
N LEU A 20 -13.61 -4.33 11.62
CA LEU A 20 -12.16 -4.13 11.63
C LEU A 20 -11.59 -4.67 12.94
N GLN A 21 -10.67 -5.63 12.85
CA GLN A 21 -9.94 -6.15 14.00
C GLN A 21 -8.44 -5.95 13.76
N GLU A 22 -7.83 -5.06 14.56
CA GLU A 22 -6.39 -4.82 14.50
C GLU A 22 -5.65 -5.91 15.29
N GLY A 23 -4.75 -6.60 14.61
CA GLY A 23 -3.88 -7.62 15.19
C GLY A 23 -2.49 -7.06 15.48
N ARG A 24 -1.67 -7.82 16.22
CA ARG A 24 -0.24 -7.53 16.36
C ARG A 24 0.50 -7.88 15.07
N ILE A 25 1.60 -7.16 14.82
CA ILE A 25 2.53 -7.46 13.72
C ILE A 25 3.11 -8.86 13.93
N GLY A 26 2.86 -9.77 12.98
CA GLY A 26 3.47 -11.10 12.96
C GLY A 26 4.91 -11.06 12.43
N ASN A 27 5.67 -12.13 12.67
CA ASN A 27 6.98 -12.29 12.07
C ASN A 27 6.84 -12.81 10.62
N TYR A 28 7.30 -12.02 9.66
CA TYR A 28 7.17 -12.30 8.22
C TYR A 28 8.49 -12.07 7.47
N PRO A 29 8.69 -12.67 6.27
CA PRO A 29 9.94 -12.53 5.51
C PRO A 29 10.37 -11.07 5.29
N TRP A 30 9.46 -10.21 4.82
CA TRP A 30 9.69 -8.77 4.66
C TRP A 30 9.90 -7.96 5.95
N THR A 31 9.65 -8.54 7.13
CA THR A 31 9.98 -7.91 8.42
C THR A 31 11.37 -8.32 8.93
N GLN A 32 12.05 -9.23 8.25
CA GLN A 32 13.43 -9.66 8.53
C GLN A 32 14.45 -8.78 7.77
N ALA A 33 14.29 -7.46 7.85
CA ALA A 33 15.08 -6.49 7.07
C ALA A 33 16.60 -6.64 7.28
N ASP A 34 17.03 -6.99 8.50
CA ASP A 34 18.45 -7.16 8.86
C ASP A 34 19.15 -8.29 8.10
N SER A 35 18.38 -9.20 7.49
CA SER A 35 18.91 -10.33 6.71
C SER A 35 19.16 -10.00 5.23
N ILE A 36 18.75 -8.80 4.77
CA ILE A 36 18.86 -8.39 3.37
C ILE A 36 20.21 -7.70 3.14
N ALA A 37 21.06 -8.33 2.33
CA ALA A 37 22.35 -7.75 1.96
C ALA A 37 22.13 -6.61 0.95
N VAL A 38 22.60 -5.41 1.29
CA VAL A 38 22.60 -4.26 0.39
C VAL A 38 23.95 -4.18 -0.34
N SER A 39 23.91 -4.22 -1.67
CA SER A 39 25.06 -4.10 -2.57
C SER A 39 25.77 -2.75 -2.45
N THR A 40 26.97 -2.65 -3.01
CA THR A 40 27.73 -1.40 -3.03
C THR A 40 27.03 -0.35 -3.89
N GLU A 41 26.44 -0.78 -4.99
CA GLU A 41 25.70 0.05 -5.95
C GLU A 41 24.45 0.64 -5.30
N GLU A 42 23.64 -0.17 -4.60
CA GLU A 42 22.46 0.30 -3.87
C GLU A 42 22.84 1.28 -2.76
N LYS A 43 23.94 1.02 -2.03
CA LYS A 43 24.45 1.96 -1.01
C LYS A 43 24.84 3.30 -1.62
N GLN A 44 25.50 3.29 -2.77
CA GLN A 44 25.89 4.52 -3.45
C GLN A 44 24.66 5.30 -3.94
N GLN A 45 23.65 4.60 -4.49
CA GLN A 45 22.40 5.22 -4.91
C GLN A 45 21.63 5.81 -3.71
N LEU A 46 21.60 5.11 -2.57
CA LEU A 46 21.01 5.60 -1.34
C LEU A 46 21.69 6.89 -0.86
N GLN A 47 23.03 6.95 -0.85
CA GLN A 47 23.78 8.16 -0.49
C GLN A 47 23.44 9.35 -1.41
N VAL A 48 23.23 9.09 -2.70
CA VAL A 48 22.80 10.14 -3.65
C VAL A 48 21.39 10.65 -3.31
N ILE A 49 20.46 9.76 -2.95
CA ILE A 49 19.11 10.16 -2.51
C ILE A 49 19.21 10.99 -1.21
N GLU A 50 19.93 10.50 -0.21
CA GLU A 50 20.09 11.17 1.09
C GLU A 50 20.71 12.56 0.96
N SER A 51 21.76 12.70 0.15
CA SER A 51 22.42 13.99 -0.09
C SER A 51 21.50 15.01 -0.76
N ARG A 52 20.59 14.58 -1.64
CA ARG A 52 19.58 15.47 -2.27
C ARG A 52 18.53 15.93 -1.26
N LEU A 53 18.10 15.03 -0.37
CA LEU A 53 17.08 15.33 0.63
C LEU A 53 17.62 16.21 1.76
N SER A 54 18.85 15.95 2.21
CA SER A 54 19.50 16.70 3.31
C SER A 54 19.78 18.17 2.95
N ASN A 55 19.93 18.47 1.65
CA ASN A 55 20.22 19.81 1.16
C ASN A 55 18.96 20.59 0.74
N THR A 56 17.76 20.11 1.06
CA THR A 56 16.51 20.78 0.67
C THR A 56 15.55 20.99 1.84
N PHE A 57 14.82 22.10 1.83
CA PHE A 57 13.71 22.35 2.74
C PHE A 57 12.51 21.47 2.38
N ILE A 58 12.35 20.34 3.07
CA ILE A 58 11.27 19.37 2.83
C ILE A 58 9.89 20.04 2.99
N ASP A 59 9.75 21.01 3.89
CA ASP A 59 8.50 21.74 4.13
C ASP A 59 8.01 22.58 2.94
N LEU A 60 8.87 22.83 1.94
CA LEU A 60 8.51 23.54 0.71
C LEU A 60 8.16 22.60 -0.44
N MET A 61 8.27 21.28 -0.24
CA MET A 61 7.97 20.29 -1.26
C MET A 61 6.49 19.91 -1.21
N ASN A 62 5.85 19.89 -2.38
CA ASN A 62 4.56 19.23 -2.52
C ASN A 62 4.73 17.70 -2.58
N GLU A 63 3.60 17.01 -2.48
CA GLU A 63 3.47 15.55 -2.50
C GLU A 63 4.22 14.91 -3.69
N SER A 64 3.98 15.41 -4.90
CA SER A 64 4.64 14.93 -6.13
C SER A 64 6.16 15.10 -6.12
N THR A 65 6.66 16.15 -5.46
CA THR A 65 8.10 16.42 -5.34
C THR A 65 8.74 15.44 -4.34
N ILE A 66 8.10 15.21 -3.19
CA ILE A 66 8.55 14.20 -2.22
C ILE A 66 8.52 12.81 -2.87
N TRP A 67 7.45 12.50 -3.60
CA TRP A 67 7.29 11.23 -4.31
C TRP A 67 8.42 10.98 -5.30
N SER A 68 8.70 11.95 -6.18
CA SER A 68 9.71 11.81 -7.23
C SER A 68 11.15 11.83 -6.71
N ARG A 69 11.43 12.54 -5.61
CA ARG A 69 12.80 12.69 -5.09
C ARG A 69 13.19 11.65 -4.05
N ALA A 70 12.23 11.16 -3.27
CA ALA A 70 12.50 10.24 -2.16
C ALA A 70 11.83 8.89 -2.38
N ILE A 71 10.50 8.86 -2.46
CA ILE A 71 9.74 7.62 -2.32
C ILE A 71 9.89 6.71 -3.53
N TYR A 72 9.65 7.21 -4.74
CA TYR A 72 9.76 6.41 -5.95
C TYR A 72 11.18 5.89 -6.18
N PRO A 73 12.26 6.70 -6.02
CA PRO A 73 13.63 6.19 -6.05
C PRO A 73 13.90 5.06 -5.06
N LEU A 74 13.40 5.16 -3.81
CA LEU A 74 13.56 4.09 -2.82
C LEU A 74 12.81 2.81 -3.22
N LEU A 75 11.64 2.94 -3.86
CA LEU A 75 10.91 1.77 -4.39
C LEU A 75 11.67 1.11 -5.53
N VAL A 76 12.28 1.89 -6.43
CA VAL A 76 13.11 1.35 -7.52
C VAL A 76 14.32 0.58 -6.97
N LEU A 77 14.94 1.05 -5.87
CA LEU A 77 16.01 0.30 -5.19
C LEU A 77 15.53 -1.03 -4.59
N ALA A 78 14.24 -1.17 -4.32
CA ALA A 78 13.65 -2.38 -3.75
C ALA A 78 13.06 -3.32 -4.81
N GLU A 79 13.24 -3.01 -6.09
CA GLU A 79 12.88 -3.93 -7.19
C GLU A 79 13.78 -5.17 -7.18
N GLY A 80 13.25 -6.29 -7.66
CA GLY A 80 13.98 -7.55 -7.73
C GLY A 80 13.09 -8.67 -8.24
N ASP A 81 13.68 -9.64 -8.95
CA ASP A 81 12.97 -10.76 -9.57
C ASP A 81 11.76 -10.29 -10.43
N ASP A 82 10.54 -10.59 -9.98
CA ASP A 82 9.29 -10.18 -10.62
C ASP A 82 8.55 -9.08 -9.87
N ILE A 83 9.25 -8.33 -9.01
CA ILE A 83 8.74 -7.19 -8.25
C ILE A 83 9.18 -5.88 -8.92
N GLU A 84 8.21 -5.04 -9.24
CA GLU A 84 8.41 -3.73 -9.89
C GLU A 84 7.81 -2.60 -9.02
N ALA A 85 8.47 -1.45 -9.02
CA ALA A 85 7.91 -0.21 -8.50
C ALA A 85 6.89 0.35 -9.49
N ARG A 86 5.72 0.71 -8.98
CA ARG A 86 4.65 1.33 -9.77
C ARG A 86 4.08 2.53 -9.03
N ALA A 87 3.85 3.61 -9.78
CA ALA A 87 2.96 4.67 -9.35
C ALA A 87 1.50 4.28 -9.67
N GLU A 88 0.55 4.87 -8.94
CA GLU A 88 -0.89 4.78 -9.23
C GLU A 88 -1.43 3.34 -9.35
N ILE A 89 -1.24 2.54 -8.30
CA ILE A 89 -1.71 1.15 -8.27
C ILE A 89 -3.24 1.13 -8.10
N LYS A 90 -3.93 0.73 -9.16
CA LYS A 90 -5.39 0.58 -9.15
C LYS A 90 -5.81 -0.71 -8.44
N LEU A 91 -6.63 -0.59 -7.41
CA LEU A 91 -7.19 -1.71 -6.68
C LEU A 91 -8.70 -1.80 -6.90
N LYS A 92 -9.17 -3.02 -7.16
CA LYS A 92 -10.60 -3.36 -7.30
C LYS A 92 -10.90 -4.65 -6.57
N ALA A 93 -11.89 -4.63 -5.70
CA ALA A 93 -12.40 -5.82 -5.03
C ALA A 93 -13.91 -5.94 -5.17
N GLN A 94 -14.38 -7.17 -5.31
CA GLN A 94 -15.80 -7.47 -5.44
C GLN A 94 -16.22 -8.46 -4.35
N TYR A 95 -16.84 -7.93 -3.31
CA TYR A 95 -17.48 -8.69 -2.26
C TYR A 95 -18.93 -9.03 -2.66
N SER A 96 -19.55 -9.97 -1.94
CA SER A 96 -20.93 -10.40 -2.21
C SER A 96 -21.94 -9.24 -2.13
N LYS A 97 -21.75 -8.32 -1.19
CA LYS A 97 -22.66 -7.20 -0.91
C LYS A 97 -22.23 -5.86 -1.52
N PHE A 98 -20.93 -5.68 -1.79
CA PHE A 98 -20.38 -4.41 -2.24
C PHE A 98 -19.17 -4.57 -3.15
N LYS A 99 -18.87 -3.50 -3.91
CA LYS A 99 -17.63 -3.34 -4.68
C LYS A 99 -16.78 -2.25 -4.06
N LEU A 100 -15.48 -2.43 -4.12
CA LEU A 100 -14.49 -1.50 -3.60
C LEU A 100 -13.51 -1.14 -4.72
N GLU A 101 -13.28 0.15 -4.96
CA GLU A 101 -12.31 0.62 -5.95
C GLU A 101 -11.51 1.80 -5.42
N GLY A 102 -10.19 1.77 -5.60
CA GLY A 102 -9.29 2.82 -5.14
C GLY A 102 -8.00 2.84 -5.94
N MET A 103 -7.19 3.85 -5.66
CA MET A 103 -5.88 4.04 -6.26
C MET A 103 -4.88 4.44 -5.18
N ALA A 104 -3.89 3.57 -4.97
CA ALA A 104 -2.77 3.89 -4.09
C ALA A 104 -1.77 4.78 -4.86
N ASN A 105 -1.07 5.66 -4.14
CA ASN A 105 -0.09 6.57 -4.75
C ASN A 105 1.04 5.80 -5.45
N GLY A 106 1.41 4.64 -4.90
CA GLY A 106 2.26 3.67 -5.58
C GLY A 106 2.66 2.53 -4.65
N GLY A 107 3.73 1.82 -5.00
CA GLY A 107 4.20 0.68 -4.22
C GLY A 107 5.00 -0.32 -5.04
N LEU A 108 5.29 -1.48 -4.43
CA LEU A 108 5.91 -2.62 -5.11
C LEU A 108 4.83 -3.63 -5.45
N VAL A 109 4.88 -4.13 -6.68
CA VAL A 109 3.91 -5.10 -7.19
C VAL A 109 4.61 -6.24 -7.90
N LYS A 110 4.00 -7.42 -7.84
CA LYS A 110 4.46 -8.56 -8.64
C LYS A 110 3.93 -8.45 -10.07
N THR A 111 4.81 -8.39 -11.06
CA THR A 111 4.44 -8.32 -12.48
C THR A 111 4.73 -9.64 -13.18
N VAL A 112 3.69 -10.33 -13.64
CA VAL A 112 3.83 -11.58 -14.44
C VAL A 112 3.22 -11.36 -15.82
N ALA A 113 4.02 -11.54 -16.86
CA ALA A 113 3.62 -11.29 -18.26
C ALA A 113 3.00 -9.89 -18.48
N GLY A 114 3.61 -8.87 -17.87
CA GLY A 114 3.14 -7.48 -17.94
C GLY A 114 1.87 -7.19 -17.15
N ARG A 115 1.38 -8.14 -16.33
CA ARG A 115 0.19 -7.98 -15.50
C ARG A 115 0.57 -7.85 -14.04
N VAL A 116 0.04 -6.81 -13.41
CA VAL A 116 0.13 -6.58 -11.98
C VAL A 116 -0.70 -7.64 -11.25
N THR A 117 -0.04 -8.37 -10.36
CA THR A 117 -0.62 -9.44 -9.54
C THR A 117 -0.23 -9.23 -8.08
N PRO A 118 -1.02 -9.75 -7.14
CA PRO A 118 -0.58 -9.78 -5.75
C PRO A 118 0.67 -10.68 -5.57
N PRO A 119 1.45 -10.52 -4.48
CA PRO A 119 1.21 -9.61 -3.35
C PRO A 119 1.56 -8.15 -3.70
N TYR A 120 1.08 -7.23 -2.87
CA TYR A 120 1.31 -5.79 -3.01
C TYR A 120 1.99 -5.24 -1.76
N PHE A 121 3.03 -4.42 -1.92
CA PHE A 121 3.45 -3.43 -0.95
C PHE A 121 2.88 -2.09 -1.40
N LEU A 122 1.98 -1.48 -0.62
CA LEU A 122 1.31 -0.24 -1.02
C LEU A 122 1.83 0.94 -0.21
N VAL A 123 2.16 2.02 -0.90
CA VAL A 123 2.40 3.33 -0.30
C VAL A 123 1.17 4.18 -0.52
N VAL A 124 0.54 4.58 0.59
CA VAL A 124 -0.64 5.42 0.61
C VAL A 124 -0.28 6.71 1.30
N GLU A 125 -0.53 7.81 0.62
CA GLU A 125 -0.35 9.14 1.18
C GLU A 125 -1.31 9.41 2.33
N ALA A 126 -0.73 9.95 3.39
CA ALA A 126 -1.45 10.49 4.52
C ALA A 126 -1.48 12.02 4.41
N GLN A 127 -2.66 12.58 4.14
CA GLN A 127 -2.84 14.03 4.15
C GLN A 127 -2.68 14.58 5.57
N LYS A 128 -2.06 15.76 5.71
CA LYS A 128 -1.95 16.53 6.96
C LYS A 128 -2.66 17.88 6.81
N GLY A 129 -3.30 18.36 7.88
CA GLY A 129 -4.00 19.66 7.91
C GLY A 129 -5.18 19.67 8.90
N THR A 130 -5.71 20.85 9.23
CA THR A 130 -6.88 21.00 10.13
C THR A 130 -8.18 20.45 9.54
N GLU A 131 -8.21 20.24 8.21
CA GLU A 131 -9.29 19.55 7.48
C GLU A 131 -8.90 18.10 7.12
N ALA A 132 -7.71 17.63 7.52
CA ALA A 132 -7.25 16.30 7.15
C ALA A 132 -8.06 15.23 7.87
N ILE A 133 -8.82 14.48 7.09
CA ILE A 133 -9.53 13.30 7.55
C ILE A 133 -8.48 12.22 7.87
N ASN A 134 -8.73 11.43 8.91
CA ASN A 134 -7.79 10.43 9.39
C ASN A 134 -7.33 9.49 8.24
N PRO A 135 -6.04 9.52 7.86
CA PRO A 135 -5.50 8.83 6.68
C PRO A 135 -5.56 7.30 6.79
N LEU A 136 -5.78 6.77 8.00
CA LEU A 136 -5.99 5.34 8.24
C LEU A 136 -7.17 4.78 7.45
N PHE A 137 -8.18 5.59 7.09
CA PHE A 137 -9.36 5.10 6.38
C PHE A 137 -9.06 4.77 4.92
N LYS A 138 -8.30 5.64 4.26
CA LYS A 138 -7.77 5.38 2.92
C LYS A 138 -6.89 4.13 2.97
N LEU A 139 -6.06 3.98 3.99
CA LEU A 139 -5.24 2.79 4.19
C LEU A 139 -6.09 1.51 4.33
N TYR A 140 -7.11 1.50 5.20
CA TYR A 140 -7.98 0.33 5.39
C TYR A 140 -8.72 -0.07 4.11
N GLY A 141 -9.23 0.90 3.33
CA GLY A 141 -9.84 0.61 2.04
C GLY A 141 -8.87 -0.11 1.09
N HIS A 142 -7.64 0.39 0.96
CA HIS A 142 -6.64 -0.23 0.10
C HIS A 142 -6.22 -1.62 0.61
N MET A 143 -6.02 -1.77 1.93
CA MET A 143 -5.73 -3.07 2.55
C MET A 143 -6.84 -4.09 2.32
N LEU A 144 -8.11 -3.69 2.42
CA LEU A 144 -9.26 -4.56 2.20
C LEU A 144 -9.36 -5.00 0.73
N ALA A 145 -9.04 -4.10 -0.21
CA ALA A 145 -9.00 -4.44 -1.63
C ALA A 145 -7.84 -5.40 -1.93
N ALA A 146 -6.65 -5.15 -1.37
CA ALA A 146 -5.49 -6.02 -1.51
C ALA A 146 -5.73 -7.41 -0.91
N ALA A 147 -6.32 -7.49 0.28
CA ALA A 147 -6.65 -8.76 0.94
C ALA A 147 -7.61 -9.62 0.10
N TRP A 148 -8.62 -9.01 -0.52
CA TRP A 148 -9.51 -9.72 -1.43
C TRP A 148 -8.81 -10.24 -2.68
N LEU A 149 -7.92 -9.43 -3.27
CA LEU A 149 -7.12 -9.84 -4.43
C LEU A 149 -6.19 -11.02 -4.08
N ASN A 150 -5.60 -11.03 -2.89
CA ASN A 150 -4.84 -12.17 -2.36
C ASN A 150 -5.73 -13.42 -2.21
N TRP A 151 -6.89 -13.29 -1.56
CA TRP A 151 -7.86 -14.38 -1.39
C TRP A 151 -8.28 -14.99 -2.73
N LYS A 152 -8.59 -14.15 -3.72
CA LYS A 152 -9.03 -14.60 -5.05
C LYS A 152 -7.95 -15.43 -5.77
N ARG A 153 -6.67 -15.11 -5.57
CA ARG A 153 -5.55 -15.84 -6.16
C ARG A 153 -5.38 -17.21 -5.51
N ASP A 154 -5.36 -17.25 -4.18
CA ASP A 154 -4.90 -18.44 -3.43
C ASP A 154 -6.02 -19.31 -2.89
N HIS A 155 -7.30 -18.88 -3.00
CA HIS A 155 -8.47 -19.48 -2.34
C HIS A 155 -8.32 -19.65 -0.82
N SER A 156 -7.27 -19.07 -0.24
CA SER A 156 -6.99 -19.06 1.19
C SER A 156 -7.96 -18.09 1.85
N PRO A 157 -8.63 -18.42 2.98
CA PRO A 157 -9.61 -17.56 3.65
C PRO A 157 -9.18 -16.10 3.72
N ILE A 158 -10.13 -15.14 3.69
CA ILE A 158 -9.90 -13.67 3.74
C ILE A 158 -9.19 -13.22 5.05
N GLU A 159 -8.66 -14.15 5.83
CA GLU A 159 -8.15 -13.96 7.18
C GLU A 159 -6.69 -13.49 7.25
N GLN A 160 -5.98 -13.28 6.15
CA GLN A 160 -4.58 -12.83 6.22
C GLN A 160 -4.27 -11.71 5.22
N GLY A 161 -4.97 -10.58 5.39
CA GLY A 161 -4.39 -9.29 5.02
C GLY A 161 -3.27 -8.99 6.00
N TYR A 162 -2.02 -9.05 5.54
CA TYR A 162 -0.87 -8.77 6.38
C TYR A 162 -1.03 -7.33 6.93
N PHE A 163 -1.13 -7.26 8.26
CA PHE A 163 -1.27 -6.10 9.15
C PHE A 163 -2.64 -5.83 9.82
N ILE A 164 -3.79 -6.23 9.29
CA ILE A 164 -5.09 -6.07 10.00
C ILE A 164 -6.05 -7.18 9.56
N LEU A 165 -6.61 -7.93 10.52
CA LEU A 165 -7.71 -8.87 10.30
C LEU A 165 -8.99 -8.06 10.04
N MET A 166 -9.22 -7.65 8.80
CA MET A 166 -10.50 -7.08 8.41
C MET A 166 -11.43 -8.20 7.95
N LYS A 167 -12.43 -8.52 8.77
CA LYS A 167 -13.50 -9.42 8.37
C LYS A 167 -14.65 -8.59 7.82
N ALA A 168 -15.05 -8.84 6.58
CA ALA A 168 -16.37 -8.39 6.15
C ALA A 168 -17.40 -8.99 7.13
N LYS A 169 -18.36 -8.18 7.61
CA LYS A 169 -19.38 -8.68 8.54
C LYS A 169 -20.00 -9.93 7.92
N LYS A 170 -19.93 -11.04 8.66
CA LYS A 170 -20.49 -12.34 8.22
C LYS A 170 -21.88 -12.08 7.63
N CYS A 171 -22.08 -12.59 6.42
CA CYS A 171 -23.41 -12.70 5.84
C CYS A 171 -24.09 -13.91 6.46
#